data_AF-A0A2G9PAE5-F1
#
_entry.id   AF-A0A2G9PAE5-F1
#
_cell.length_a   1.000
_cell.length_b   1.000
_cell.length_c   1.000
_cell.angle_alpha   90.00
_cell.angle_beta   90.00
_cell.angle_gamma   90.00
#
_symmetry.space_group_name_H-M   'P 1'
#
loop_
_entity.id
_entity.type
_entity.pdbx_description
1 polymer ?
#
loop_
_entity_poly.entity_id
_entity_poly.type
_entity_poly.pdbx_seq_one_letter_code
_entity_poly.pdbx_strand_id
1 'polypeptide(L)'
;MFSLAELFGIAISSIGVTYIFSGLIPGQMKDKERFKLSALIAIPSLLLHEFAHKFVAIAFGMSATYHANFWGLFIGVALKTMGLPIFFVPAYVSISAFTATKTGLILTGLAGPALNGFLFAITYPLEKYMKTRNQHILLYVTRQINMWLLILNLLPIPGTDGFNALRYLLA
;
A
#
# COMPACT_ATOMS: atom_id res chain seq x y z
N MET A 1 8.43 -10.08 16.16
CA MET A 1 8.81 -8.81 16.82
C MET A 1 9.33 -7.87 15.74
N PHE A 2 8.96 -6.58 15.74
CA PHE A 2 9.50 -5.62 14.77
C PHE A 2 10.90 -5.18 15.20
N SER A 3 11.84 -5.12 14.26
CA SER A 3 13.18 -4.55 14.54
C SER A 3 13.15 -3.02 14.50
N LEU A 4 14.16 -2.37 15.10
CA LEU A 4 14.34 -0.91 15.00
C LEU A 4 14.44 -0.44 13.54
N ALA A 5 15.08 -1.23 12.68
CA ALA A 5 15.18 -0.92 11.25
C ALA A 5 13.81 -0.94 10.56
N GLU A 6 12.93 -1.88 10.92
CA GLU A 6 11.56 -1.91 10.40
C GLU A 6 10.75 -0.71 10.87
N LEU A 7 10.86 -0.34 12.15
CA LEU A 7 10.18 0.84 12.69
C LEU A 7 10.64 2.13 11.97
N PHE A 8 11.94 2.26 11.73
CA PHE A 8 12.48 3.37 10.94
C PHE A 8 11.96 3.36 9.51
N GLY A 9 11.96 2.18 8.86
CA GLY A 9 11.41 2.01 7.52
C GLY A 9 9.94 2.43 7.45
N ILE A 10 9.11 1.96 8.39
CA ILE A 10 7.69 2.31 8.52
C ILE A 10 7.51 3.82 8.65
N ALA A 11 8.32 4.49 9.47
CA ALA A 11 8.24 5.93 9.64
C ALA A 11 8.57 6.68 8.33
N ILE A 12 9.66 6.31 7.67
CA ILE A 12 10.10 6.96 6.43
C ILE A 12 9.09 6.74 5.30
N SER A 13 8.63 5.51 5.10
CA SER A 13 7.65 5.19 4.06
C SER A 13 6.33 5.91 4.33
N SER A 14 5.86 5.96 5.58
CA SER A 14 4.65 6.68 5.99
C SER A 14 4.71 8.17 5.65
N ILE A 15 5.84 8.84 5.95
CA ILE A 15 6.04 10.26 5.61
C ILE A 15 6.06 10.44 4.09
N GLY A 16 6.81 9.58 3.38
CA GLY A 16 6.93 9.65 1.93
C GLY A 16 5.59 9.48 1.22
N VAL A 17 4.83 8.44 1.54
CA VAL A 17 3.52 8.21 0.92
C VAL A 17 2.49 9.26 1.29
N THR A 18 2.54 9.80 2.51
CA THR A 18 1.71 10.94 2.91
C THR A 18 1.98 12.14 2.00
N TYR A 19 3.25 12.47 1.75
CA TYR A 19 3.57 13.57 0.84
C TYR A 19 3.14 13.26 -0.59
N ILE A 20 3.42 12.06 -1.10
CA ILE A 20 3.12 11.68 -2.49
C ILE A 20 1.61 11.73 -2.75
N PHE A 21 0.82 11.06 -1.91
CA PHE A 21 -0.62 10.96 -2.08
C PHE A 21 -1.39 12.23 -1.68
N SER A 22 -0.75 13.21 -1.03
CA SER A 22 -1.40 14.51 -0.76
C SER A 22 -1.84 15.20 -2.05
N GLY A 23 -1.17 14.92 -3.18
CA GLY A 23 -1.50 15.43 -4.50
C GLY A 23 -2.81 14.87 -5.07
N LEU A 24 -3.29 13.72 -4.58
CA LEU A 24 -4.54 13.10 -5.04
C LEU A 24 -5.79 13.67 -4.36
N ILE A 25 -5.63 14.49 -3.32
CA ILE A 25 -6.78 15.07 -2.59
C ILE A 25 -7.38 16.21 -3.43
N PRO A 26 -8.65 16.09 -3.87
CA PRO A 26 -9.26 17.10 -4.71
C PRO A 26 -9.64 18.36 -3.92
N GLY A 27 -9.71 19.49 -4.64
CA GLY A 27 -10.19 20.77 -4.10
C GLY A 27 -9.13 21.63 -3.43
N GLN A 28 -9.55 22.83 -3.02
CA GLN A 28 -8.71 23.79 -2.31
C GLN A 28 -8.82 23.53 -0.80
N MET A 29 -7.74 23.04 -0.22
CA MET A 29 -7.56 22.83 1.22
C MET A 29 -6.24 23.45 1.63
N LYS A 30 -6.14 23.89 2.89
CA LYS A 30 -4.85 24.32 3.45
C LYS A 30 -3.88 23.15 3.45
N ASP A 31 -2.61 23.40 3.16
CA ASP A 31 -1.60 22.33 3.02
C ASP A 31 -1.50 21.44 4.25
N LYS A 32 -1.60 22.02 5.45
CA LYS A 32 -1.60 21.28 6.72
C LYS A 32 -2.77 20.31 6.84
N GLU A 33 -3.96 20.70 6.38
CA GLU A 33 -5.16 19.85 6.41
C GLU A 33 -5.08 18.74 5.38
N ARG A 34 -4.61 19.09 4.17
CA ARG A 34 -4.34 18.13 3.09
C ARG A 34 -3.33 17.06 3.51
N PHE A 35 -2.24 17.48 4.14
CA PHE A 35 -1.21 16.55 4.62
C PHE A 35 -1.75 15.62 5.72
N LYS A 36 -2.50 16.16 6.70
CA LYS A 36 -3.14 15.35 7.75
C LYS A 36 -4.13 14.34 7.17
N LEU A 37 -4.98 14.77 6.24
CA LEU A 37 -5.94 13.89 5.59
C LEU A 37 -5.23 12.80 4.77
N SER A 38 -4.15 13.16 4.07
CA SER A 38 -3.36 12.18 3.34
C SER A 38 -2.71 11.17 4.30
N ALA A 39 -2.15 11.62 5.43
CA ALA A 39 -1.56 10.74 6.43
C ALA A 39 -2.58 9.74 6.97
N LEU A 40 -3.79 10.22 7.27
CA LEU A 40 -4.89 9.40 7.78
C LEU A 40 -5.32 8.29 6.81
N ILE A 41 -5.07 8.45 5.50
CA ILE A 41 -5.52 7.51 4.46
C ILE A 41 -4.35 6.68 3.92
N ALA A 42 -3.28 7.34 3.48
CA ALA A 42 -2.16 6.71 2.78
C ALA A 42 -1.37 5.78 3.70
N ILE A 43 -1.13 6.18 4.96
CA ILE A 43 -0.40 5.36 5.94
C ILE A 43 -1.12 4.03 6.17
N PRO A 44 -2.40 3.99 6.58
CA PRO A 44 -3.07 2.70 6.75
C PRO A 44 -3.19 1.93 5.44
N SER A 45 -3.45 2.59 4.30
CA SER A 45 -3.57 1.89 3.01
C SER A 45 -2.28 1.16 2.62
N LEU A 46 -1.10 1.75 2.88
CA LEU A 46 0.20 1.11 2.66
C LEU A 46 0.52 0.09 3.75
N LEU A 47 0.45 0.47 5.03
CA LEU A 47 0.93 -0.40 6.11
C LEU A 47 0.08 -1.66 6.22
N LEU A 48 -1.24 -1.54 6.06
CA LEU A 48 -2.12 -2.70 6.04
C LEU A 48 -1.76 -3.63 4.87
N HIS A 49 -1.50 -3.09 3.68
CA HIS A 49 -1.05 -3.86 2.51
C HIS A 49 0.20 -4.71 2.82
N GLU A 50 1.26 -4.05 3.26
CA GLU A 50 2.54 -4.70 3.56
C GLU A 50 2.41 -5.66 4.75
N PHE A 51 1.63 -5.30 5.76
CA PHE A 51 1.40 -6.17 6.91
C PHE A 51 0.56 -7.40 6.56
N ALA A 52 -0.35 -7.31 5.58
CA ALA A 52 -1.03 -8.50 5.07
C ALA A 52 -0.02 -9.50 4.47
N HIS A 53 0.91 -9.05 3.64
CA HIS A 53 2.01 -9.91 3.16
C HIS A 53 2.78 -10.52 4.33
N LYS A 54 3.22 -9.68 5.27
CA LYS A 54 4.03 -10.13 6.42
C LYS A 54 3.30 -11.16 7.29
N PHE A 55 2.05 -10.91 7.65
CA PHE A 55 1.30 -11.78 8.55
C PHE A 55 0.87 -13.08 7.89
N VAL A 56 0.47 -13.05 6.61
CA VAL A 56 0.19 -14.29 5.86
C VAL A 56 1.46 -15.11 5.74
N ALA A 57 2.60 -14.50 5.42
CA ALA A 57 3.87 -15.22 5.34
C ALA A 57 4.21 -15.94 6.67
N ILE A 58 4.12 -15.22 7.79
CA ILE A 58 4.38 -15.76 9.13
C ILE A 58 3.40 -16.88 9.49
N ALA A 59 2.11 -16.75 9.13
CA ALA A 59 1.11 -17.78 9.37
C ALA A 59 1.42 -19.09 8.62
N PHE A 60 2.10 -19.01 7.47
CA PHE A 60 2.61 -20.16 6.72
C PHE A 60 4.01 -20.64 7.19
N GLY A 61 4.52 -20.12 8.30
CA GLY A 61 5.81 -20.53 8.87
C GLY A 61 7.04 -19.93 8.16
N MET A 62 6.84 -18.92 7.31
CA MET A 62 7.94 -18.19 6.67
C MET A 62 8.42 -17.03 7.54
N SER A 63 9.67 -16.59 7.34
CA SER A 63 10.16 -15.35 7.94
C SER A 63 9.88 -14.18 7.00
N ALA A 64 9.44 -13.05 7.56
CA ALA A 64 9.09 -11.87 6.78
C ALA A 64 9.57 -10.58 7.47
N THR A 65 10.14 -9.66 6.70
CA THR A 65 10.71 -8.39 7.20
C THR A 65 10.31 -7.24 6.31
N TYR A 66 9.82 -6.16 6.91
CA TYR A 66 9.41 -4.94 6.23
C TYR A 66 10.63 -4.08 5.88
N HIS A 67 10.63 -3.51 4.67
CA HIS A 67 11.66 -2.57 4.21
C HIS A 67 11.03 -1.35 3.55
N ALA A 68 11.54 -0.17 3.88
CA ALA A 68 11.26 1.00 3.07
C ALA A 68 12.09 0.94 1.79
N ASN A 69 11.47 1.24 0.64
CA ASN A 69 12.18 1.35 -0.62
C ASN A 69 12.53 2.81 -0.87
N PHE A 70 13.71 3.24 -0.40
CA PHE A 70 14.18 4.62 -0.53
C PHE A 70 14.20 5.10 -1.99
N TRP A 71 14.61 4.25 -2.93
CA TRP A 71 14.61 4.58 -4.35
C TRP A 71 13.19 4.77 -4.89
N GLY A 72 12.28 3.88 -4.55
CA GLY A 72 10.88 4.02 -4.93
C GLY A 72 10.24 5.28 -4.34
N LEU A 73 10.50 5.59 -3.07
CA LEU A 73 10.03 6.83 -2.44
C LEU A 73 10.60 8.08 -3.12
N PHE A 74 11.90 8.09 -3.44
CA PHE A 74 12.54 9.18 -4.17
C PHE A 74 11.88 9.40 -5.54
N ILE A 75 11.66 8.33 -6.31
CA ILE A 75 10.97 8.38 -7.60
C ILE A 75 9.54 8.91 -7.43
N GLY A 76 8.80 8.41 -6.44
CA GLY A 76 7.42 8.86 -6.17
C GLY A 76 7.35 10.34 -5.82
N VAL A 77 8.29 10.85 -5.02
CA VAL A 77 8.41 12.29 -4.72
C VAL A 77 8.71 13.09 -5.99
N ALA A 78 9.65 12.65 -6.81
CA ALA A 78 10.00 13.33 -8.06
C ALA A 78 8.81 13.38 -9.04
N LEU A 79 8.14 12.25 -9.27
CA LEU A 79 6.96 12.17 -10.14
C LEU A 79 5.84 13.10 -9.67
N LYS A 80 5.57 13.13 -8.37
CA LYS A 80 4.57 14.03 -7.78
C LYS A 80 4.94 15.50 -8.01
N THR A 81 6.19 15.89 -7.80
CA THR A 81 6.66 17.27 -8.03
C THR A 81 6.56 17.68 -9.51
N MET A 82 6.76 16.73 -10.43
CA MET A 82 6.63 16.95 -11.88
C MET A 82 5.18 16.89 -12.38
N GLY A 83 4.22 16.53 -11.53
CA GLY A 83 2.81 16.34 -11.94
C GLY A 83 2.58 15.12 -12.84
N LEU A 84 3.48 14.14 -12.81
CA LEU A 84 3.41 12.93 -13.62
C LEU A 84 2.59 11.82 -12.93
N PRO A 85 2.04 10.85 -13.69
CA PRO A 85 1.38 9.68 -13.13
C PRO A 85 2.29 8.95 -12.12
N ILE A 86 1.71 8.61 -10.96
CA ILE A 86 2.45 8.08 -9.82
C ILE A 86 2.50 6.54 -9.94
N PHE A 87 3.66 6.01 -10.35
CA PHE A 87 3.95 4.57 -10.33
C PHE A 87 5.29 4.33 -9.64
N PHE A 88 5.27 3.73 -8.45
CA PHE A 88 6.44 3.47 -7.64
C PHE A 88 6.12 2.43 -6.55
N VAL A 89 7.16 1.83 -5.98
CA VAL A 89 7.05 0.88 -4.86
C VAL A 89 7.59 1.57 -3.60
N PRO A 90 6.75 2.02 -2.65
CA PRO A 90 7.20 2.76 -1.45
C PRO A 90 7.93 1.90 -0.42
N ALA A 91 7.56 0.63 -0.34
CA ALA A 91 8.01 -0.33 0.64
C ALA A 91 7.80 -1.74 0.08
N TYR A 92 8.39 -2.73 0.72
CA TYR A 92 8.15 -4.13 0.41
C TYR A 92 8.42 -5.00 1.63
N VAL A 93 7.87 -6.21 1.63
CA VAL A 93 8.21 -7.24 2.61
C VAL A 93 9.11 -8.30 1.98
N SER A 94 10.32 -8.46 2.51
CA SER A 94 11.20 -9.56 2.12
C SER A 94 10.75 -10.85 2.81
N ILE A 95 10.54 -11.90 2.02
CA ILE A 95 10.10 -13.20 2.51
C ILE A 95 11.25 -14.21 2.37
N SER A 96 11.62 -14.86 3.47
CA SER A 96 12.51 -16.01 3.44
C SER A 96 11.70 -17.29 3.32
N ALA A 97 11.84 -17.94 2.17
CA ALA A 97 10.96 -19.02 1.73
C ALA A 97 11.50 -20.44 2.01
N PHE A 98 12.44 -20.59 2.96
CA PHE A 98 13.08 -21.89 3.23
C PHE A 98 12.08 -22.99 3.62
N THR A 99 10.97 -22.61 4.27
CA THR A 99 9.87 -23.48 4.70
C THR A 99 8.60 -23.31 3.85
N ALA A 100 8.68 -22.59 2.73
CA ALA A 100 7.50 -22.11 2.04
C ALA A 100 6.83 -23.19 1.19
N THR A 101 5.52 -23.32 1.34
CA THR A 101 4.69 -24.06 0.39
C THR A 101 4.33 -23.17 -0.80
N LYS A 102 4.10 -23.77 -1.98
CA LYS A 102 3.61 -23.06 -3.17
C LYS A 102 2.35 -22.25 -2.87
N THR A 103 1.38 -22.85 -2.19
CA THR A 103 0.14 -22.18 -1.75
C THR A 103 0.44 -21.00 -0.83
N GLY A 104 1.36 -21.16 0.14
CA GLY A 104 1.75 -20.09 1.04
C GLY A 104 2.37 -18.90 0.29
N LEU A 105 3.20 -19.13 -0.72
CA LEU A 105 3.80 -18.08 -1.54
C LEU A 105 2.78 -17.34 -2.40
N ILE A 106 1.84 -18.06 -3.02
CA ILE A 106 0.75 -17.47 -3.82
C ILE A 106 -0.15 -16.61 -2.94
N LEU A 107 -0.62 -17.17 -1.81
CA LEU A 107 -1.49 -16.45 -0.89
C LEU A 107 -0.79 -15.26 -0.26
N THR A 108 0.50 -15.38 0.04
CA THR A 108 1.30 -14.25 0.51
C THR A 108 1.34 -13.17 -0.56
N GLY A 109 1.66 -13.48 -1.82
CA GLY A 109 1.66 -12.48 -2.90
C GLY A 109 0.29 -11.83 -3.14
N LEU A 110 -0.82 -12.52 -2.88
CA LEU A 110 -2.15 -11.92 -3.07
C LEU A 110 -2.67 -11.17 -1.82
N ALA A 111 -2.02 -11.33 -0.66
CA ALA A 111 -2.53 -10.83 0.62
C ALA A 111 -2.68 -9.30 0.65
N GLY A 112 -1.65 -8.54 0.27
CA GLY A 112 -1.70 -7.08 0.19
C GLY A 112 -2.76 -6.60 -0.80
N PRO A 113 -2.73 -7.00 -2.08
CA PRO A 113 -3.76 -6.64 -3.04
C PRO A 113 -5.17 -6.99 -2.57
N ALA A 114 -5.38 -8.17 -1.98
CA ALA A 114 -6.69 -8.56 -1.44
C ALA A 114 -7.17 -7.61 -0.33
N LEU A 115 -6.28 -7.16 0.55
CA LEU A 115 -6.65 -6.22 1.61
C LEU A 115 -6.98 -4.83 1.07
N ASN A 116 -6.24 -4.32 0.09
CA ASN A 116 -6.60 -3.07 -0.58
C ASN A 116 -7.91 -3.20 -1.37
N GLY A 117 -8.14 -4.36 -2.01
CA GLY A 117 -9.42 -4.68 -2.64
C GLY A 117 -10.58 -4.68 -1.66
N PHE A 118 -10.38 -5.23 -0.46
CA PHE A 118 -11.36 -5.17 0.62
C PHE A 118 -11.66 -3.73 1.07
N LEU A 119 -10.61 -2.91 1.31
CA LEU A 119 -10.77 -1.49 1.67
C LEU A 119 -11.47 -0.69 0.56
N PHE A 120 -11.12 -0.95 -0.70
CA PHE A 120 -11.82 -0.38 -1.84
C PHE A 120 -13.31 -0.76 -1.85
N ALA A 121 -13.63 -2.04 -1.68
CA ALA A 121 -15.01 -2.54 -1.74
C ALA A 121 -15.87 -2.02 -0.58
N ILE A 122 -15.35 -1.98 0.64
CA ILE A 122 -16.12 -1.57 1.83
C ILE A 122 -16.39 -0.07 1.87
N THR A 123 -15.53 0.76 1.27
CA THR A 123 -15.74 2.23 1.25
C THR A 123 -16.94 2.66 0.40
N TYR A 124 -17.31 1.92 -0.63
CA TYR A 124 -18.45 2.24 -1.49
C TYR A 124 -19.81 2.26 -0.76
N PRO A 125 -20.25 1.20 -0.06
CA PRO A 125 -21.50 1.24 0.69
C PRO A 125 -21.47 2.22 1.87
N LEU A 126 -20.29 2.50 2.44
CA LEU A 126 -20.15 3.43 3.57
C LEU A 126 -20.47 4.88 3.19
N GLU A 127 -20.34 5.25 1.92
CA GLU A 127 -20.59 6.61 1.42
C GLU A 127 -22.02 7.09 1.70
N LYS A 128 -22.99 6.17 1.77
CA LYS A 128 -24.41 6.46 2.08
C LYS A 128 -24.64 6.99 3.49
N TYR A 129 -23.71 6.74 4.42
CA TYR A 129 -23.85 7.15 5.83
C TYR A 129 -23.09 8.43 6.15
N MET A 130 -22.36 8.99 5.18
CA MET A 130 -21.59 10.22 5.37
C MET A 130 -22.51 11.43 5.31
N LYS A 131 -22.31 12.40 6.21
CA LYS A 131 -23.15 13.60 6.34
C LYS A 131 -22.43 14.88 5.97
N THR A 132 -21.10 14.85 5.99
CA THR A 132 -20.26 16.04 5.78
C THR A 132 -19.40 15.88 4.54
N ARG A 133 -19.10 16.99 3.87
CA ARG A 133 -18.20 17.01 2.71
C ARG A 133 -16.85 16.35 3.01
N ASN A 134 -16.28 16.58 4.20
CA ASN A 134 -14.99 16.02 4.59
C ASN A 134 -15.04 14.49 4.71
N GLN A 135 -16.14 13.93 5.20
CA GLN A 135 -16.35 12.49 5.24
C GLN A 135 -16.45 11.87 3.84
N HIS A 136 -17.17 12.53 2.92
CA HIS A 136 -17.22 12.07 1.52
C HIS A 136 -15.83 12.10 0.87
N ILE A 137 -15.05 13.17 1.08
CA ILE A 137 -13.69 13.27 0.56
C ILE A 137 -12.79 12.18 1.16
N LEU A 138 -12.88 11.94 2.48
CA LEU A 138 -12.13 10.88 3.15
C LEU A 138 -12.38 9.51 2.50
N LEU A 139 -13.65 9.12 2.34
CA LEU A 139 -14.00 7.84 1.72
C LEU A 139 -13.60 7.78 0.25
N TYR A 140 -13.86 8.84 -0.52
CA TYR A 140 -13.49 8.92 -1.93
C TYR A 140 -11.99 8.73 -2.14
N VAL A 141 -11.16 9.46 -1.39
CA VAL A 141 -9.70 9.37 -1.49
C VAL A 141 -9.20 8.02 -0.98
N THR A 142 -9.79 7.47 0.08
CA THR A 142 -9.48 6.11 0.56
C THR A 142 -9.77 5.07 -0.51
N ARG A 143 -10.94 5.14 -1.14
CA ARG A 143 -11.33 4.27 -2.25
C ARG A 143 -10.33 4.38 -3.40
N GLN A 144 -9.98 5.60 -3.80
CA GLN A 144 -9.08 5.85 -4.93
C GLN A 144 -7.67 5.32 -4.69
N ILE A 145 -7.08 5.58 -3.52
CA ILE A 145 -5.73 5.10 -3.18
C ILE A 145 -5.71 3.57 -3.14
N ASN A 146 -6.68 2.95 -2.47
CA ASN A 146 -6.73 1.49 -2.36
C ASN A 146 -7.02 0.80 -3.71
N MET A 147 -7.85 1.41 -4.55
CA MET A 147 -8.06 0.92 -5.92
C MET A 147 -6.77 0.99 -6.75
N TRP A 148 -6.02 2.09 -6.68
CA TRP A 148 -4.75 2.19 -7.40
C TRP A 148 -3.72 1.19 -6.89
N LEU A 149 -3.57 1.04 -5.57
CA LEU A 149 -2.66 0.04 -4.99
C LEU A 149 -3.05 -1.39 -5.41
N LEU A 150 -4.35 -1.70 -5.42
CA LEU A 150 -4.86 -2.98 -5.92
C LEU A 150 -4.48 -3.21 -7.39
N ILE A 151 -4.81 -2.25 -8.27
CA ILE A 151 -4.57 -2.39 -9.71
C ILE A 151 -3.09 -2.56 -9.98
N LEU A 152 -2.26 -1.65 -9.47
CA LEU A 152 -0.83 -1.63 -9.75
C LEU A 152 -0.12 -2.89 -9.25
N ASN A 153 -0.50 -3.40 -8.07
CA ASN A 153 0.10 -4.61 -7.53
C ASN A 153 -0.45 -5.91 -8.12
N LEU A 154 -1.57 -5.89 -8.85
CA LEU A 154 -2.04 -7.07 -9.60
C LEU A 154 -1.50 -7.14 -11.03
N LEU A 155 -0.85 -6.08 -11.54
CA LEU A 155 -0.25 -6.11 -12.87
C LEU A 155 0.82 -7.22 -12.95
N PRO A 156 0.92 -7.97 -14.04
CA PRO A 156 1.95 -9.01 -14.21
C PRO A 156 3.30 -8.39 -14.63
N ILE A 157 3.80 -7.41 -13.87
CA ILE A 157 5.05 -6.69 -14.12
C ILE A 157 6.09 -7.10 -13.06
N PRO A 158 7.34 -7.41 -13.43
CA PRO A 158 8.37 -7.73 -12.44
C PRO A 158 8.46 -6.68 -11.33
N GLY A 159 8.40 -7.15 -10.07
CA GLY A 159 8.43 -6.30 -8.88
C GLY A 159 7.06 -6.03 -8.25
N THR A 160 5.95 -6.41 -8.88
CA THR A 160 4.60 -6.37 -8.28
C THR A 160 4.22 -7.70 -7.62
N ASP A 161 3.24 -7.67 -6.73
CA ASP A 161 2.82 -8.88 -6.01
C ASP A 161 2.10 -9.89 -6.90
N GLY A 162 1.30 -9.41 -7.85
CA GLY A 162 0.58 -10.22 -8.83
C GLY A 162 1.52 -10.99 -9.74
N PHE A 163 2.65 -10.38 -10.13
CA PHE A 163 3.71 -11.07 -10.87
C PHE A 163 4.32 -12.20 -10.03
N ASN A 164 4.62 -11.95 -8.76
CA ASN A 164 5.16 -12.97 -7.86
C ASN A 164 4.18 -14.13 -7.66
N ALA A 165 2.90 -13.84 -7.40
CA ALA A 165 1.85 -14.84 -7.25
C ALA A 165 1.69 -15.70 -8.52
N LEU A 166 1.64 -15.06 -9.69
CA LEU A 166 1.54 -15.75 -10.98
C LEU A 166 2.76 -16.64 -11.24
N ARG A 167 3.96 -16.15 -10.94
CA ARG A 167 5.21 -16.92 -11.08
C ARG A 167 5.15 -18.23 -10.29
N TYR A 168 4.71 -18.18 -9.03
CA TYR A 168 4.60 -19.39 -8.21
C TYR A 168 3.45 -20.30 -8.64
N LEU A 169 2.37 -19.74 -9.21
CA LEU A 169 1.27 -20.53 -9.75
C LEU A 169 1.74 -21.39 -10.94
N LEU A 170 2.58 -20.83 -11.82
CA LEU A 170 3.05 -21.45 -13.05
C LEU A 170 4.30 -22.33 -12.90
N ALA A 171 5.08 -22.14 -11.82
CA ALA A 171 6.25 -22.96 -11.49
C ALA A 171 5.84 -24.32 -10.88
#